data_AF-M8BWD3-F1
#
_entry.id   AF-M8BWD3-F1
#
_cell.length_a   1.000
_cell.length_b   1.000
_cell.length_c   1.000
_cell.angle_alpha   90.00
_cell.angle_beta   90.00
_cell.angle_gamma   90.00
#
_symmetry.space_group_name_H-M   'P 1'
#
loop_
_entity.id
_entity.type
_entity.pdbx_description
1 polymer ?
#
loop_
_entity_poly.entity_id
_entity_poly.type
_entity_poly.pdbx_seq_one_letter_code
_entity_poly.pdbx_strand_id
1 'polypeptide(L)' 'MVGAQSLFENEVHHLMRLRHPNIVRLMGYCYETKKVILEYRGKNVFAERSEMLLCLEYLPKGSLDGYISVCVA' A
#
# COMPACT_ATOMS: atom_id res chain seq x y z
N MET A 1 14.85 -3.14 12.86
CA MET A 1 13.39 -3.27 12.59
C MET A 1 13.12 -2.57 11.27
N VAL A 2 12.48 -3.23 10.32
CA VAL A 2 12.13 -2.64 9.01
C VAL A 2 10.90 -1.75 9.23
N GLY A 3 10.98 -0.47 8.88
CA GLY A 3 9.87 0.47 9.04
C GLY A 3 8.80 0.27 7.96
N ALA A 4 7.57 0.73 8.21
CA ALA A 4 6.49 0.66 7.21
C ALA A 4 6.85 1.35 5.88
N GLN A 5 7.60 2.46 5.95
CA GLN A 5 8.13 3.15 4.77
C GLN A 5 9.02 2.26 3.91
N SER A 6 9.97 1.53 4.52
CA SER A 6 10.91 0.72 3.74
C SER A 6 10.25 -0.53 3.15
N LEU A 7 9.17 -1.05 3.77
CA LEU A 7 8.33 -2.08 3.15
C LEU A 7 7.61 -1.54 1.91
N PHE A 8 7.02 -0.35 2.00
CA PHE A 8 6.33 0.29 0.88
C PHE A 8 7.28 0.60 -0.29
N GLU A 9 8.45 1.19 0.00
CA GLU A 9 9.47 1.49 -1.02
C GLU A 9 9.97 0.22 -1.72
N ASN A 10 10.17 -0.85 -0.95
CA ASN A 10 10.52 -2.15 -1.52
C ASN A 10 9.42 -2.68 -2.44
N GLU A 11 8.16 -2.62 -2.02
CA GLU A 11 7.03 -3.10 -2.82
C GLU A 11 6.89 -2.30 -4.14
N VAL A 12 6.95 -0.97 -4.06
CA VAL A 12 6.96 -0.09 -5.24
C VAL A 12 8.13 -0.44 -6.17
N HIS A 13 9.35 -0.55 -5.63
CA HIS A 13 10.56 -0.83 -6.42
C HIS A 13 10.43 -2.12 -7.24
N HIS A 14 9.92 -3.18 -6.62
CA HIS A 14 9.74 -4.47 -7.32
C HIS A 14 8.59 -4.39 -8.32
N LEU A 15 7.43 -3.87 -7.93
CA LEU A 15 6.25 -3.80 -8.79
C LEU A 15 6.45 -2.88 -10.02
N MET A 16 7.29 -1.84 -9.93
CA MET A 16 7.65 -1.01 -11.07
C MET A 16 8.42 -1.77 -12.17
N ARG A 17 9.13 -2.84 -11.80
CA ARG A 17 9.99 -3.63 -12.71
C ARG A 17 9.32 -4.90 -13.21
N LEU A 18 8.35 -5.42 -12.46
CA LEU A 18 7.63 -6.64 -12.81
C LEU A 18 6.68 -6.39 -13.98
N ARG A 19 6.88 -7.16 -15.06
CA ARG A 19 6.00 -7.17 -16.24
C ARG A 19 5.79 -8.60 -16.69
N HIS A 20 4.69 -9.19 -16.26
CA HIS A 20 4.33 -10.56 -16.60
C HIS A 20 2.80 -10.68 -16.66
N PRO A 21 2.21 -11.46 -17.61
CA PRO A 21 0.75 -11.57 -17.77
C PRO A 21 0.00 -12.11 -16.54
N ASN A 22 0.71 -12.77 -15.62
CA ASN A 22 0.13 -13.37 -14.41
C ASN A 22 0.51 -12.63 -13.11
N ILE A 23 1.07 -11.43 -13.21
CA ILE A 23 1.40 -10.58 -12.06
C ILE A 23 0.64 -9.27 -12.23
N VAL A 24 -0.09 -8.86 -11.19
CA VAL A 24 -0.83 -7.60 -11.18
C VAL A 24 0.10 -6.42 -11.45
N ARG A 25 -0.25 -5.58 -12.42
CA ARG A 25 0.56 -4.44 -12.81
C ARG A 25 0.32 -3.24 -11.90
N LEU A 26 1.42 -2.60 -11.47
CA LEU A 26 1.37 -1.27 -10.86
C LEU A 26 1.10 -0.21 -11.93
N MET A 27 -0.01 0.51 -11.77
CA MET A 27 -0.39 1.65 -12.59
C MET A 27 0.24 2.96 -12.09
N GLY A 28 0.50 3.05 -10.78
CA GLY A 28 1.14 4.19 -10.14
C GLY A 28 1.21 4.03 -8.63
N TYR A 29 1.83 4.98 -7.94
CA TYR A 29 1.84 5.05 -6.49
C TYR A 29 1.75 6.50 -6.03
N CYS A 30 1.28 6.70 -4.79
CA CYS A 30 1.36 7.97 -4.09
C CYS A 30 2.22 7.77 -2.85
N TYR A 31 3.14 8.70 -2.61
CA TYR A 31 3.84 8.84 -1.35
C TYR A 31 3.85 10.33 -1.02
N GLU A 32 3.07 10.72 -0.01
CA GLU A 32 2.99 12.11 0.43
C GLU A 32 3.18 12.22 1.93
N THR A 33 4.11 13.07 2.38
CA THR A 33 4.31 13.39 3.80
C THR A 33 3.92 14.83 4.05
N LYS A 34 2.94 15.03 4.94
CA LYS A 34 2.43 16.33 5.35
C LYS A 34 2.85 16.63 6.78
N LYS A 35 3.32 17.86 7.01
CA LYS A 35 3.45 18.40 8.36
C LYS A 35 2.08 18.86 8.83
N VAL A 36 1.61 18.31 9.93
CA VAL A 36 0.31 18.59 10.52
C VAL A 36 0.49 19.02 11.97
N ILE A 37 -0.40 19.88 12.45
CA ILE A 37 -0.50 20.19 13.87
C ILE A 37 -1.53 19.22 14.45
N LEU A 38 -1.12 18.44 15.44
CA LEU A 38 -1.99 17.51 16.15
C LEU A 38 -1.98 17.84 17.64
N GLU A 39 -3.11 17.64 18.30
CA GLU A 39 -3.16 17.72 19.76
C GLU A 39 -2.64 16.41 20.35
N TYR A 40 -1.60 16.50 21.18
CA TYR A 40 -1.08 15.38 21.94
C TYR A 40 -0.95 15.77 23.41
N ARG A 41 -1.74 15.10 24.27
CA ARG A 41 -1.78 15.36 25.72
C ARG A 41 -2.04 16.83 26.06
N GLY A 42 -3.02 17.46 25.40
CA GLY A 42 -3.41 18.85 25.65
C GLY A 42 -2.42 19.89 25.10
N LYS A 43 -1.46 19.50 24.25
CA LYS A 43 -0.51 20.40 23.60
C LYS A 43 -0.55 20.22 22.09
N ASN A 44 -0.54 21.32 21.35
CA ASN A 44 -0.35 21.30 19.91
C ASN A 44 1.11 20.97 19.59
N VAL A 45 1.31 19.89 18.83
CA VAL A 45 2.64 19.44 18.38
C VAL A 45 2.67 19.40 16.86
N PHE A 46 3.83 19.71 16.29
CA PHE A 46 4.08 19.45 14.87
C PHE A 46 4.40 17.97 14.71
N ALA A 47 3.62 17.28 13.89
CA ALA A 47 3.80 15.89 13.55
C ALA A 47 3.89 15.73 12.03
N GLU A 48 4.48 14.62 11.60
CA GLU A 48 4.48 14.22 10.19
C GLU A 48 3.47 13.11 9.99
N ARG A 49 2.60 13.28 9.00
CA ARG A 49 1.65 12.28 8.55
C ARG A 49 1.99 11.89 7.14
N SER A 50 2.31 10.61 6.94
CA SER A 50 2.59 10.04 5.63
C SER A 50 1.40 9.25 5.12
N GLU A 51 1.03 9.48 3.87
CA GLU A 51 0.02 8.71 3.14
C GLU A 51 0.71 7.99 1.98
N MET A 52 0.55 6.67 1.94
CA MET A 52 1.20 5.77 0.98
C MET A 52 0.12 4.93 0.30
N LEU A 53 0.05 5.00 -1.02
CA LEU A 53 -0.98 4.31 -1.82
C LEU A 53 -0.34 3.59 -3.00
N LEU A 54 -0.80 2.37 -3.27
CA LEU A 54 -0.50 1.65 -4.52
C LEU A 54 -1.74 1.70 -5.41
N CYS A 55 -1.56 2.10 -6.67
CA CYS A 55 -2.57 2.00 -7.70
C CYS A 55 -2.25 0.79 -8.56
N LEU A 56 -2.96 -0.31 -8.35
CA LEU A 56 -2.84 -1.54 -9.13
C LEU A 56 -3.89 -1.56 -10.25
N GLU A 57 -3.64 -2.36 -11.29
CA GLU A 57 -4.70 -2.66 -12.26
C GLU A 57 -5.89 -3.36 -11.59
N TYR A 58 -7.08 -3.09 -12.10
CA TYR A 58 -8.29 -3.67 -11.57
C TYR A 58 -8.51 -5.08 -12.11
N LEU A 59 -8.69 -6.06 -11.22
CA LEU A 59 -9.00 -7.45 -11.55
C LEU A 59 -10.48 -7.73 -11.23
N PRO A 60 -11.38 -7.78 -12.24
CA PRO A 60 -12.83 -7.78 -12.02
C PRO A 60 -13.39 -9.06 -11.38
N LYS A 61 -12.62 -10.15 -11.42
CA LYS A 61 -13.03 -11.46 -10.89
C LYS A 61 -12.72 -11.65 -9.41
N GLY A 62 -12.17 -10.63 -8.76
CA GLY A 62 -11.78 -10.73 -7.35
C GLY A 62 -10.62 -11.69 -7.12
N SER A 63 -10.42 -12.05 -5.87
CA SER A 63 -9.29 -12.83 -5.38
C SER A 63 -9.58 -14.33 -5.33
N LEU A 64 -8.51 -15.12 -5.33
CA LEU A 64 -8.60 -16.59 -5.33
C LEU A 64 -9.31 -17.15 -4.10
N ASP A 65 -9.22 -16.48 -2.94
CA ASP A 65 -9.85 -16.94 -1.69
C ASP A 65 -11.37 -17.15 -1.86
N GLY A 66 -12.05 -16.30 -2.64
CA GLY A 66 -13.48 -16.45 -2.93
C GLY A 66 -13.83 -17.71 -3.72
N TYR A 67 -12.87 -18.28 -4.45
CA TYR A 67 -13.07 -19.49 -5.25
C TYR A 67 -12.75 -20.77 -4.48
N ILE A 68 -11.77 -20.71 -3.57
CA ILE A 68 -11.30 -21.89 -2.83
C ILE A 68 -11.98 -22.05 -1.46
N SER A 69 -12.68 -21.02 -0.98
CA SER A 69 -13.42 -21.06 0.29
C SER A 69 -14.52 -22.13 0.33
N VAL A 70 -14.95 -22.65 -0.82
CA VAL A 70 -15.95 -23.74 -0.91
C VAL A 70 -15.38 -25.09 -0.45
N CYS A 71 -14.05 -25.27 -0.46
CA CYS A 71 -13.42 -26.57 -0.16
C CYS A 71 -12.98 -26.74 1.31
N VAL A 72 -13.27 -25.78 2.19
CA VAL A 72 -12.84 -25.82 3.61
C VAL A 72 -14.04 -25.91 4.57
N ALA A 73 -15.16 -26.47 4.12
CA ALA A 73 -16.31 -26.82 4.98
C ALA A 73 -16.44 -28.34 5.13
#